data_AF-A0A3C0GDZ3-F1
#
_entry.id   AF-A0A3C0GDZ3-F1
#
_cell.length_a   1.000
_cell.length_b   1.000
_cell.length_c   1.000
_cell.angle_alpha   90.00
_cell.angle_beta   90.00
_cell.angle_gamma   90.00
#
_symmetry.space_group_name_H-M   'P 1'
#
loop_
_entity.id
_entity.type
_entity.pdbx_description
1 polymer ?
#
loop_
_entity_poly.entity_id
_entity_poly.type
_entity_poly.pdbx_seq_one_letter_code
_entity_poly.pdbx_strand_id
1 'polypeptide(L)'
;HEFGHIIEVDDTLLLQLKHFDGDLGGWEQKDETVDFILVKVEENKFYFDDFTIERISDTEINMYVEVSEEEGTSSEITFNYHRQ
;
A
#
# COMPACT_ATOMS: atom_id res chain seq x y z
N HIS A 1 -1.68 12.47 -7.00
CA HIS A 1 -2.41 12.34 -5.72
C HIS A 1 -2.80 10.88 -5.53
N GLU A 2 -2.96 10.43 -4.30
CA GLU A 2 -3.31 9.05 -3.97
C GLU A 2 -4.42 9.07 -2.92
N PHE A 3 -5.35 8.11 -3.04
CA PHE A 3 -6.31 7.78 -1.99
C PHE A 3 -6.25 6.29 -1.71
N GLY A 4 -6.30 5.92 -0.43
CA GLY A 4 -6.27 4.53 -0.02
C GLY A 4 -7.12 4.26 1.22
N HIS A 5 -7.57 3.02 1.36
CA HIS A 5 -8.26 2.52 2.55
C HIS A 5 -7.94 1.06 2.82
N ILE A 6 -8.23 0.61 4.05
CA ILE A 6 -8.13 -0.79 4.45
C ILE A 6 -9.52 -1.25 4.84
N ILE A 7 -9.98 -2.35 4.26
CA ILE A 7 -11.29 -2.95 4.54
C ILE A 7 -11.13 -4.44 4.88
N GLU A 8 -12.10 -4.98 5.61
CA GLU A 8 -12.19 -6.42 5.88
C GLU A 8 -13.02 -7.09 4.79
N VAL A 9 -12.48 -8.15 4.18
CA VAL A 9 -13.12 -8.95 3.12
C VAL A 9 -12.76 -10.40 3.35
N ASP A 10 -13.74 -11.31 3.35
CA ASP A 10 -13.54 -12.77 3.45
C ASP A 10 -12.58 -13.18 4.59
N ASP A 11 -12.79 -12.63 5.80
CA ASP A 11 -11.98 -12.86 7.00
C ASP A 11 -10.50 -12.45 6.90
N THR A 12 -10.14 -11.62 5.90
CA THR A 12 -8.82 -10.98 5.77
C THR A 12 -8.94 -9.46 5.57
N LEU A 13 -7.80 -8.76 5.53
CA LEU A 13 -7.74 -7.33 5.23
C LEU A 13 -7.27 -7.10 3.79
N LEU A 14 -7.93 -6.15 3.13
CA LEU A 14 -7.60 -5.67 1.80
C LEU A 14 -7.22 -4.19 1.89
N LEU A 15 -5.99 -3.86 1.50
CA LEU A 15 -5.56 -2.49 1.25
C LEU A 15 -5.86 -2.18 -0.21
N GLN A 16 -6.63 -1.12 -0.48
CA GLN A 16 -6.90 -0.66 -1.84
C GLN A 16 -6.38 0.75 -2.03
N LEU A 17 -5.68 0.99 -3.15
CA LEU A 17 -5.17 2.29 -3.56
C LEU A 17 -5.75 2.71 -4.91
N LYS A 18 -5.88 4.03 -5.09
CA LYS A 18 -6.20 4.64 -6.38
C LYS A 18 -5.37 5.89 -6.60
N HIS A 19 -4.75 6.00 -7.76
CA HIS A 19 -3.90 7.11 -8.13
C HIS A 19 -4.69 8.12 -8.97
N PHE A 20 -4.37 9.39 -8.79
CA PHE A 20 -4.98 10.50 -9.49
C PHE A 20 -3.90 11.46 -10.02
N ASP A 21 -4.09 11.97 -11.23
CA ASP A 21 -3.28 13.04 -11.79
C ASP A 21 -3.59 14.42 -11.15
N GLY A 22 -2.95 15.48 -11.64
CA GLY A 22 -3.13 16.84 -11.14
C GLY A 22 -4.51 17.45 -11.41
N ASP A 23 -5.27 16.88 -12.35
CA ASP A 23 -6.63 17.29 -12.71
C ASP A 23 -7.70 16.37 -12.07
N LEU A 24 -7.28 15.49 -11.13
CA LEU A 24 -8.11 14.50 -10.45
C LEU A 24 -8.64 13.38 -11.37
N GLY A 25 -8.02 13.16 -12.52
CA GLY A 25 -8.24 11.98 -13.36
C GLY A 25 -7.59 10.75 -12.74
N GLY A 26 -8.35 9.65 -12.61
CA GLY A 26 -7.83 8.38 -12.10
C GLY A 26 -6.89 7.70 -13.11
N TRP A 27 -5.79 7.11 -12.64
CA TRP A 27 -4.89 6.34 -13.50
C TRP A 27 -5.46 4.96 -13.82
N GLU A 28 -6.04 4.31 -12.81
CA GLU A 28 -6.77 3.07 -12.95
C GLU A 28 -8.14 3.33 -13.61
N GLN A 29 -8.74 2.29 -14.19
CA GLN A 29 -10.11 2.41 -14.70
C GLN A 29 -11.06 2.83 -13.59
N LYS A 30 -12.21 3.41 -13.99
CA LYS A 30 -13.18 3.99 -13.05
C LYS A 30 -13.51 3.04 -11.89
N ASP A 31 -13.73 1.77 -12.20
CA ASP A 31 -14.18 0.73 -11.26
C ASP A 31 -13.04 -0.16 -10.76
N GLU A 32 -11.78 0.21 -11.00
CA GLU A 32 -10.58 -0.53 -10.59
C GLU A 32 -9.79 0.20 -9.50
N THR A 33 -9.11 -0.58 -8.68
CA THR A 33 -8.15 -0.17 -7.66
C THR A 33 -6.94 -1.10 -7.72
N VAL A 34 -5.82 -0.65 -7.17
CA VAL A 34 -4.68 -1.54 -6.87
C VAL A 34 -4.93 -2.16 -5.51
N ASP A 35 -4.90 -3.48 -5.45
CA ASP A 35 -5.39 -4.27 -4.33
C ASP A 35 -4.26 -5.11 -3.74
N PHE A 36 -4.07 -5.03 -2.42
CA PHE A 36 -3.07 -5.79 -1.68
C PHE A 36 -3.75 -6.58 -0.56
N ILE A 37 -3.60 -7.90 -0.57
CA ILE A 37 -4.22 -8.80 0.43
C ILE A 37 -3.26 -9.03 1.57
N LEU A 38 -3.75 -8.96 2.82
CA LEU A 38 -2.96 -9.28 3.99
C LEU A 38 -2.60 -10.77 4.02
N VAL A 39 -1.30 -11.06 4.06
CA VAL A 39 -0.78 -12.45 4.10
C VAL A 39 -0.15 -12.82 5.43
N LYS A 40 0.34 -11.84 6.20
CA LYS A 40 0.99 -12.11 7.48
C LYS A 40 0.96 -10.91 8.42
N VAL A 41 0.81 -11.20 9.71
CA VAL A 41 0.90 -10.22 10.80
C VAL A 41 2.03 -10.61 11.74
N GLU A 42 2.86 -9.65 12.09
CA GLU A 42 3.86 -9.73 13.15
C GLU A 42 3.63 -8.60 14.17
N GLU A 43 4.39 -8.60 15.26
CA GLU A 43 4.20 -7.66 16.38
C GLU A 43 4.17 -6.19 15.94
N ASN A 44 5.03 -5.82 14.99
CA ASN A 44 5.15 -4.45 14.49
C ASN A 44 4.99 -4.33 12.96
N LYS A 45 4.57 -5.40 12.27
CA LYS A 45 4.48 -5.42 10.79
C LYS A 45 3.20 -6.06 10.29
N PHE A 46 2.62 -5.45 9.26
CA PHE A 46 1.59 -6.03 8.42
C PHE A 46 2.17 -6.25 7.03
N TYR A 47 2.19 -7.50 6.58
CA TYR A 47 2.63 -7.88 5.25
C TYR A 47 1.40 -8.15 4.40
N PHE A 48 1.21 -7.31 3.40
CA PHE A 48 0.38 -7.59 2.24
C PHE A 48 1.28 -8.08 1.10
N ASP A 49 0.71 -8.71 0.07
CA ASP A 49 1.47 -9.36 -1.02
C ASP A 49 2.69 -8.56 -1.51
N ASP A 50 2.49 -7.31 -1.93
CA ASP A 50 3.55 -6.41 -2.45
C ASP A 50 3.69 -5.12 -1.62
N PHE A 51 3.13 -5.10 -0.41
CA PHE A 51 3.07 -3.90 0.44
C PHE A 51 3.28 -4.25 1.91
N THR A 52 4.19 -3.56 2.59
CA THR A 52 4.43 -3.77 4.03
C THR A 52 4.22 -2.48 4.81
N ILE A 53 3.49 -2.56 5.92
CA ILE A 53 3.39 -1.49 6.93
C ILE A 53 4.18 -1.91 8.15
N GLU A 54 5.20 -1.14 8.51
CA GLU A 54 5.97 -1.33 9.73
C GLU A 54 5.75 -0.17 10.70
N ARG A 55 5.35 -0.50 11.92
CA ARG A 55 5.35 0.44 13.03
C ARG A 55 6.77 0.58 13.58
N ILE A 56 7.29 1.80 13.53
CA ILE A 56 8.61 2.16 14.08
C ILE A 56 8.45 2.71 15.50
N SER A 57 7.42 3.52 15.75
CA SER A 57 7.11 4.07 17.07
C SER A 57 5.62 4.43 17.20
N ASP A 58 5.24 5.12 18.28
CA ASP A 58 3.88 5.66 18.45
C ASP A 58 3.55 6.80 17.48
N THR A 59 4.58 7.35 16.81
CA THR A 59 4.48 8.53 15.95
C THR A 59 5.07 8.32 14.57
N GLU A 60 5.51 7.11 14.25
CA GLU A 60 6.23 6.83 13.00
C GLU A 60 5.89 5.45 12.45
N ILE A 61 5.65 5.42 11.14
CA ILE A 61 5.51 4.19 10.37
C ILE A 61 6.37 4.28 9.10
N ASN A 62 6.84 3.12 8.66
CA ASN A 62 7.39 2.94 7.32
C ASN A 62 6.39 2.12 6.49
N MET A 63 6.23 2.53 5.24
CA MET A 63 5.53 1.76 4.22
C MET A 63 6.53 1.37 3.14
N TYR A 64 6.54 0.09 2.78
CA TYR A 64 7.41 -0.47 1.75
C TYR A 64 6.53 -0.99 0.63
N VAL A 65 6.83 -0.60 -0.61
CA VAL A 65 6.07 -1.01 -1.79
C VAL A 65 7.02 -1.63 -2.79
N GLU A 66 6.74 -2.86 -3.21
CA GLU A 66 7.43 -3.46 -4.33
C GLU A 66 6.85 -2.91 -5.63
N VAL A 67 7.70 -2.35 -6.48
CA VAL A 67 7.35 -1.87 -7.82
C VAL A 67 8.04 -2.76 -8.84
N SER A 68 7.23 -3.45 -9.65
CA SER A 68 7.74 -4.21 -10.78
C SER A 68 8.19 -3.27 -11.89
N GLU A 69 9.43 -3.45 -12.36
CA GLU A 69 9.98 -2.73 -13.51
C GLU A 69 9.93 -3.61 -14.78
N GLU A 70 10.22 -3.00 -15.93
CA GLU A 70 10.40 -3.76 -17.17
C GLU A 70 11.58 -4.75 -17.00
N GLU A 71 11.50 -5.90 -17.68
CA GLU A 71 12.50 -7.00 -17.62
C GLU A 71 12.53 -7.86 -16.35
N GLY A 72 11.47 -7.82 -15.52
CA GLY A 72 11.28 -8.80 -14.43
C GLY A 72 12.13 -8.54 -13.18
N THR A 73 12.69 -7.34 -13.08
CA THR A 73 13.28 -6.82 -11.85
C THR A 73 12.22 -6.09 -11.03
N SER A 74 12.29 -6.20 -9.71
CA SER A 74 11.51 -5.38 -8.78
C SER A 74 12.43 -4.45 -7.99
N SER A 75 11.91 -3.28 -7.63
CA SER A 75 12.55 -2.37 -6.69
C SER A 75 11.59 -2.05 -5.53
N GLU A 76 12.14 -1.87 -4.33
CA GLU A 76 11.36 -1.49 -3.16
C GLU A 76 11.46 0.02 -2.95
N ILE A 77 10.31 0.68 -2.83
CA ILE A 77 10.21 2.09 -2.47
C ILE A 77 9.75 2.20 -1.02
N THR A 78 10.47 2.99 -0.22
CA THR A 78 10.10 3.28 1.18
C THR A 78 9.49 4.67 1.32
N PHE A 79 8.34 4.72 1.98
CA PHE A 79 7.68 5.94 2.41
C PHE A 79 7.70 6.00 3.94
N ASN A 80 8.25 7.08 4.48
CA ASN A 80 8.31 7.32 5.90
C ASN A 80 7.27 8.37 6.31
N TYR A 81 6.41 8.01 7.26
CA TYR A 81 5.34 8.87 7.73
C TYR A 81 5.49 9.14 9.21
N HIS A 82 5.37 10.41 9.57
CA HIS A 82 5.32 10.86 10.95
C HIS A 82 3.93 11.41 11.28
N ARG A 83 3.43 11.06 12.46
CA ARG A 83 2.22 11.66 13.02
C ARG A 83 2.48 13.14 13.28
N GLN A 84 1.64 14.02 12.72
CA GLN A 84 1.67 15.46 12.97
C GLN A 84 0.89 15.84 14.24
#